data_AF-E7GEE1-F1
#
_entry.id   AF-E7GEE1-F1
#
_cell.length_a   1.000
_cell.length_b   1.000
_cell.length_c   1.000
_cell.angle_alpha   90.00
_cell.angle_beta   90.00
_cell.angle_gamma   90.00
#
_symmetry.space_group_name_H-M   'P 1'
#
loop_
_entity.id
_entity.type
_entity.pdbx_description
1 polymer ?
#
loop_
_entity_poly.entity_id
_entity_poly.type
_entity_poly.pdbx_seq_one_letter_code
_entity_poly.pdbx_strand_id
1 'polypeptide(L)'
;MSLKEQAKKKKSKALEKMGDIYKEFLQSYLAWLYLQNPRFDEFLTNEELTNYLFNEIYIPNNISLYINTDSLNILSKTYEYISRYKDKTSIFTISMDIHPKRKGPYRNKEVVR
;
A
#
# COMPACT_ATOMS: atom_id res chain seq x y z
N MET A 1 32.95 10.16 13.75
CA MET A 1 32.01 9.12 13.27
C MET A 1 32.73 8.17 12.33
N SER A 2 32.69 6.88 12.63
CA SER A 2 33.28 5.81 11.81
C SER A 2 32.51 5.60 10.50
N LEU A 3 33.18 5.10 9.46
CA LEU A 3 32.57 4.68 8.19
C LEU A 3 31.39 3.70 8.41
N LYS A 4 31.49 2.83 9.41
CA LYS A 4 30.42 1.89 9.80
C LYS A 4 29.17 2.60 10.32
N GLU A 5 29.34 3.66 11.10
CA GLU A 5 28.22 4.45 11.66
C GLU A 5 27.52 5.27 10.57
N GLN A 6 28.28 5.83 9.64
CA GLN A 6 27.72 6.57 8.50
C GLN A 6 26.91 5.65 7.57
N ALA A 7 27.42 4.45 7.28
CA ALA A 7 26.69 3.45 6.48
C ALA A 7 25.40 2.99 7.16
N LYS A 8 25.42 2.74 8.48
CA LYS A 8 24.23 2.40 9.26
C LYS A 8 23.17 3.51 9.21
N LYS A 9 23.58 4.77 9.37
CA LYS A 9 22.67 5.93 9.31
C LYS A 9 22.04 6.12 7.92
N LYS A 10 22.81 5.94 6.84
CA LYS A 10 22.29 5.99 5.46
C LYS A 10 21.27 4.86 5.21
N LYS A 11 21.55 3.64 5.68
CA LYS A 11 20.63 2.50 5.57
C LYS A 11 19.32 2.76 6.32
N SER A 12 19.38 3.32 7.54
CA SER A 12 18.19 3.68 8.33
C SER A 12 17.29 4.68 7.59
N LYS A 13 17.88 5.77 7.10
CA LYS A 13 17.13 6.80 6.36
C LYS A 13 16.49 6.27 5.09
N ALA A 14 17.18 5.38 4.36
CA ALA A 14 16.63 4.76 3.17
C ALA A 14 15.44 3.85 3.51
N LEU A 15 15.50 3.12 4.63
CA LEU A 15 14.41 2.27 5.09
C LEU A 15 13.19 3.08 5.54
N GLU A 16 13.40 4.18 6.24
CA GLU A 16 12.34 5.14 6.62
C GLU A 16 11.62 5.67 5.38
N LYS A 17 12.37 6.14 4.39
CA LYS A 17 11.80 6.62 3.12
C LYS A 17 10.98 5.55 2.40
N MET A 18 11.42 4.29 2.43
CA MET A 18 10.64 3.19 1.85
C MET A 18 9.35 2.90 2.62
N GLY A 19 9.35 3.10 3.95
CA GLY A 19 8.13 3.03 4.76
C GLY A 19 7.10 4.09 4.35
N ASP A 20 7.54 5.32 4.09
CA ASP A 20 6.65 6.39 3.60
C ASP A 20 6.07 6.06 2.21
N ILE A 21 6.92 5.61 1.27
CA ILE A 21 6.48 5.17 -0.06
C ILE A 21 5.48 4.01 0.05
N TYR A 22 5.72 3.06 0.96
CA TYR A 22 4.79 1.95 1.17
C TYR A 22 3.44 2.44 1.71
N LYS A 23 3.45 3.41 2.62
CA LYS A 23 2.23 4.04 3.15
C LYS A 23 1.44 4.75 2.05
N GLU A 24 2.11 5.49 1.16
CA GLU A 24 1.47 6.12 -0.01
C GLU A 24 0.83 5.09 -0.95
N PHE A 25 1.48 3.95 -1.13
CA PHE A 25 0.93 2.82 -1.90
C PHE A 25 -0.32 2.25 -1.23
N LEU A 26 -0.31 2.01 0.08
CA LEU A 26 -1.50 1.55 0.83
C LEU A 26 -2.65 2.55 0.75
N GLN A 27 -2.36 3.85 0.85
CA GLN A 27 -3.35 4.91 0.70
C GLN A 27 -3.99 4.88 -0.70
N SER A 28 -3.16 4.77 -1.74
CA SER A 28 -3.62 4.70 -3.13
C SER A 28 -4.44 3.44 -3.40
N TYR A 29 -4.04 2.30 -2.81
CA TYR A 29 -4.79 1.05 -2.87
C TYR A 29 -6.20 1.17 -2.29
N LEU A 30 -6.32 1.72 -1.08
CA LEU A 30 -7.61 1.91 -0.42
C LEU A 30 -8.49 2.94 -1.14
N ALA A 31 -7.90 4.02 -1.66
CA ALA A 31 -8.60 4.99 -2.49
C ALA A 31 -9.09 4.36 -3.80
N TRP A 32 -8.28 3.51 -4.43
CA TRP A 32 -8.67 2.79 -5.65
C TRP A 32 -9.83 1.83 -5.38
N LEU A 33 -9.83 1.10 -4.27
CA LEU A 33 -10.95 0.24 -3.86
C LEU A 33 -12.24 1.04 -3.65
N TYR A 34 -12.15 2.20 -2.99
CA TYR A 34 -13.28 3.11 -2.81
C TYR A 34 -13.90 3.55 -4.15
N LEU A 35 -13.07 3.82 -5.17
CA LEU A 35 -13.58 4.12 -6.51
C LEU A 35 -14.34 2.96 -7.13
N GLN A 36 -13.88 1.72 -6.91
CA GLN A 36 -14.55 0.52 -7.45
C GLN A 36 -15.90 0.28 -6.76
N ASN A 37 -15.91 0.39 -5.43
CA ASN A 37 -17.07 0.18 -4.59
C ASN A 37 -16.98 1.11 -3.36
N PRO A 38 -17.71 2.23 -3.32
CA PRO A 38 -17.65 3.17 -2.19
C PRO A 38 -18.06 2.62 -0.83
N ARG A 39 -18.70 1.44 -0.79
CA ARG A 39 -19.13 0.75 0.44
C ARG A 39 -18.29 -0.50 0.73
N PHE A 40 -17.12 -0.65 0.10
CA PHE A 40 -16.31 -1.87 0.24
C PHE A 40 -15.95 -2.17 1.70
N ASP A 41 -15.79 -1.15 2.53
CA ASP A 41 -15.40 -1.24 3.93
C ASP A 41 -16.50 -1.82 4.84
N GLU A 42 -17.77 -1.72 4.41
CA GLU A 42 -18.91 -2.36 5.07
C GLU A 42 -18.95 -3.88 4.84
N PHE A 43 -18.45 -4.35 3.69
CA PHE A 43 -18.60 -5.74 3.26
C PHE A 43 -17.31 -6.55 3.31
N LEU A 44 -16.15 -5.89 3.24
CA LEU A 44 -14.85 -6.55 3.23
C LEU A 44 -14.14 -6.42 4.58
N THR A 45 -13.65 -7.55 5.06
CA THR A 45 -12.81 -7.64 6.26
C THR A 45 -11.41 -7.12 5.98
N ASN A 46 -10.69 -6.72 7.05
CA ASN A 46 -9.29 -6.32 6.94
C ASN A 46 -8.41 -7.43 6.35
N GLU A 47 -8.74 -8.69 6.64
CA GLU A 47 -8.03 -9.86 6.12
C GLU A 47 -8.23 -10.00 4.61
N GLU A 48 -9.48 -9.93 4.12
CA GLU A 48 -9.77 -9.98 2.68
C GLU A 48 -9.08 -8.85 1.92
N LEU A 49 -9.09 -7.63 2.47
CA LEU A 49 -8.40 -6.49 1.89
C LEU A 49 -6.88 -6.67 1.85
N THR A 50 -6.30 -7.24 2.90
CA THR A 50 -4.85 -7.51 2.96
C THR A 50 -4.48 -8.63 1.99
N ASN A 51 -5.26 -9.70 1.95
CA ASN A 51 -5.04 -10.84 1.07
C ASN A 51 -5.18 -10.42 -0.40
N TYR A 52 -6.16 -9.58 -0.73
CA TYR A 52 -6.32 -9.06 -2.09
C TYR A 52 -5.11 -8.21 -2.52
N LEU A 53 -4.59 -7.36 -1.64
CA LEU A 53 -3.39 -6.56 -1.90
C LEU A 53 -2.19 -7.43 -2.29
N PHE A 54 -1.87 -8.45 -1.51
CA PHE A 54 -0.66 -9.25 -1.75
C PHE A 54 -0.82 -10.27 -2.89
N ASN A 55 -2.03 -10.82 -3.07
CA ASN A 55 -2.25 -11.88 -4.05
C ASN A 55 -2.69 -11.37 -5.40
N GLU A 56 -3.46 -10.27 -5.45
CA GLU A 56 -4.17 -9.85 -6.67
C GLU A 56 -3.76 -8.48 -7.19
N ILE A 57 -2.96 -7.69 -6.46
CA ILE A 57 -2.41 -6.41 -6.95
C ILE A 57 -0.96 -6.56 -7.37
N TYR A 58 -0.57 -5.94 -8.49
CA TYR A 58 0.83 -5.79 -8.85
C TYR A 58 1.52 -4.82 -7.88
N ILE A 59 2.49 -5.32 -7.13
CA ILE A 59 3.30 -4.53 -6.20
C ILE A 59 4.57 -4.07 -6.93
N PRO A 60 4.85 -2.76 -6.98
CA PRO A 60 6.10 -2.25 -7.57
C PRO A 60 7.34 -2.89 -6.95
N ASN A 61 8.36 -3.17 -7.77
CA ASN A 61 9.55 -3.93 -7.35
C ASN A 61 10.26 -3.33 -6.11
N ASN A 62 10.37 -2.01 -6.03
CA ASN A 62 10.96 -1.34 -4.87
C ASN A 62 10.16 -1.60 -3.58
N ILE A 63 8.83 -1.63 -3.65
CA ILE A 63 7.95 -1.94 -2.52
C ILE A 63 8.03 -3.43 -2.18
N SER A 64 8.04 -4.31 -3.18
CA SER A 64 8.22 -5.75 -2.96
C SER A 64 9.53 -6.05 -2.24
N LEU A 65 10.64 -5.42 -2.64
CA LEU A 65 11.91 -5.52 -1.95
C LEU A 65 11.82 -5.03 -0.49
N TYR A 66 11.12 -3.91 -0.25
CA TYR A 66 10.89 -3.41 1.11
C TYR A 66 10.10 -4.41 1.96
N ILE A 67 8.98 -4.95 1.45
CA ILE A 67 8.17 -5.98 2.12
C ILE A 67 9.04 -7.17 2.53
N ASN A 68 9.92 -7.63 1.64
CA ASN A 68 10.79 -8.78 1.90
C ASN A 68 11.91 -8.51 2.92
N THR A 69 12.11 -7.27 3.36
CA THR A 69 13.09 -6.98 4.43
C THR A 69 12.64 -7.46 5.81
N ASP A 70 11.32 -7.49 6.04
CA ASP A 70 10.70 -7.90 7.30
C ASP A 70 9.21 -8.22 7.08
N SER A 71 8.95 -9.31 6.36
CA SER A 71 7.62 -9.60 5.78
C SER A 71 6.51 -9.72 6.84
N LEU A 72 6.79 -10.30 8.01
CA LEU A 72 5.80 -10.48 9.07
C LEU A 72 5.42 -9.13 9.71
N ASN A 73 6.41 -8.29 10.01
CA ASN A 73 6.17 -6.97 10.56
C ASN A 73 5.44 -6.07 9.56
N ILE A 74 5.80 -6.15 8.28
CA ILE A 74 5.17 -5.37 7.23
C ILE A 74 3.72 -5.84 7.00
N LEU A 75 3.46 -7.15 7.02
CA LEU A 75 2.10 -7.69 7.01
C LEU A 75 1.27 -7.18 8.19
N SER A 76 1.82 -7.23 9.41
CA SER A 76 1.15 -6.73 10.61
C SER A 76 0.82 -5.23 10.50
N LYS A 77 1.79 -4.40 10.08
CA LYS A 77 1.57 -2.96 9.84
C LYS A 77 0.55 -2.67 8.75
N THR A 78 0.49 -3.51 7.71
CA THR A 78 -0.50 -3.40 6.64
C THR A 78 -1.90 -3.62 7.17
N TYR A 79 -2.08 -4.68 7.96
CA TYR A 79 -3.35 -4.99 8.60
C TYR A 79 -3.78 -3.86 9.53
N GLU A 80 -2.88 -3.33 10.36
CA GLU A 80 -3.14 -2.19 11.24
C GLU A 80 -3.54 -0.93 10.45
N TYR A 81 -2.83 -0.64 9.35
CA TYR A 81 -3.13 0.51 8.49
C TYR A 81 -4.53 0.39 7.89
N ILE A 82 -4.86 -0.77 7.29
CA ILE A 82 -6.18 -1.02 6.71
C ILE A 82 -7.26 -0.90 7.79
N SER A 83 -7.07 -1.53 8.95
CA SER A 83 -8.01 -1.48 10.08
C SER A 83 -8.31 -0.04 10.53
N ARG A 84 -7.29 0.82 10.56
CA ARG A 84 -7.42 2.21 11.04
C ARG A 84 -8.09 3.15 10.04
N TYR A 85 -8.02 2.83 8.75
CA TYR A 85 -8.29 3.79 7.67
C TYR A 85 -9.27 3.33 6.61
N LYS A 86 -9.72 2.06 6.58
CA LYS A 86 -10.62 1.56 5.52
C LYS A 86 -11.95 2.33 5.43
N ASP A 87 -12.42 2.86 6.56
CA ASP A 87 -13.65 3.67 6.70
C ASP A 87 -13.45 5.16 6.36
N LYS A 88 -12.21 5.59 6.09
CA LYS A 88 -11.83 6.99 5.85
C LYS A 88 -11.24 7.20 4.46
N THR A 89 -11.56 6.33 3.52
CA THR A 89 -10.95 6.29 2.19
C THR A 89 -11.46 7.36 1.24
N SER A 90 -12.63 7.95 1.53
CA SER A 90 -13.20 9.04 0.73
C SER A 90 -12.33 10.30 0.66
N ILE A 91 -11.46 10.51 1.65
CA ILE A 91 -10.53 11.66 1.69
C ILE A 91 -9.15 11.34 1.08
N PHE A 92 -8.92 10.10 0.66
CA PHE A 92 -7.61 9.69 0.15
C PHE A 92 -7.42 10.05 -1.32
N THR A 93 -6.19 10.41 -1.65
CA THR A 93 -5.76 10.64 -3.03
C THR A 93 -4.96 9.43 -3.52
N ILE A 94 -5.20 9.06 -4.78
CA ILE A 94 -4.40 8.09 -5.53
C ILE A 94 -3.17 8.82 -6.05
N SER A 95 -2.02 8.59 -5.43
CA SER A 95 -0.70 9.11 -5.85
C SER A 95 0.14 8.05 -6.57
N MET A 96 -0.25 6.78 -6.46
CA MET A 96 0.39 5.65 -7.13
C MET A 96 -0.66 4.82 -7.86
N ASP A 97 -0.36 4.39 -9.08
CA ASP A 97 -1.28 3.56 -9.85
C ASP A 97 -1.44 2.16 -9.26
N ILE A 98 -2.68 1.69 -9.25
CA ILE A 98 -3.05 0.37 -8.72
C ILE A 98 -3.51 -0.49 -9.89
N HIS A 99 -2.78 -1.59 -10.10
CA HIS A 99 -3.04 -2.51 -11.21
C HIS A 99 -3.37 -3.90 -10.67
N PRO A 100 -4.61 -4.36 -10.81
CA PRO A 100 -4.97 -5.75 -10.55
C PRO A 100 -4.25 -6.71 -11.51
N LYS A 101 -3.88 -7.89 -11.03
CA LYS A 101 -3.26 -8.98 -11.82
C LYS A 101 -4.24 -9.63 -12.79
N ARG A 102 -5.52 -9.65 -12.41
CA ARG A 102 -6.61 -10.19 -13.23
C ARG A 102 -7.38 -9.05 -13.88
N LYS A 103 -7.89 -9.27 -15.09
CA LYS A 103 -8.82 -8.33 -15.73
C LYS A 103 -10.18 -8.42 -15.05
N GLY A 104 -10.79 -7.28 -14.78
CA GLY A 104 -12.11 -7.14 -14.19
C GLY A 104 -12.76 -5.81 -14.63
N PRO A 105 -14.05 -5.59 -14.32
CA PRO A 105 -14.78 -4.39 -14.69
C PRO A 105 -14.41 -3.20 -13.77
N TYR A 106 -13.12 -2.86 -13.75
CA TYR A 106 -12.59 -1.82 -12.87
C TYR A 106 -12.86 -0.44 -13.47
N ARG A 107 -13.35 0.48 -12.63
CA ARG A 107 -13.39 1.90 -12.87
C ARG A 107 -11.96 2.42 -12.82
N ASN A 108 -11.45 2.85 -13.96
CA ASN A 108 -10.24 3.66 -13.99
C ASN A 108 -10.64 5.10 -13.69
N LYS A 109 -9.77 5.87 -13.02
CA LYS A 109 -9.88 7.32 -13.11
C LYS A 109 -9.68 7.65 -14.60
N GLU A 110 -10.74 8.03 -15.30
CA GLU A 110 -10.56 8.93 -16.42
C GLU A 110 -9.87 10.15 -15.83
N VAL A 111 -8.57 10.27 -16.10
CA VAL A 111 -7.85 11.52 -15.87
C VAL A 111 -8.58 12.52 -16.75
N VAL A 112 -9.41 13.36 -16.13
CA VAL A 112 -9.94 14.56 -16.77
C VAL A 112 -8.70 15.31 -17.29
N ARG A 113 -8.57 15.33 -18.62
CA ARG A 113 -7.50 16.02 -19.34
C ARG A 113 -7.51 17.51 -19.04
#